data_AF-W6LDY0-F1
#
_entry.id   AF-W6LDY0-F1
#
_cell.length_a   1.000
_cell.length_b   1.000
_cell.length_c   1.000
_cell.angle_alpha   90.00
_cell.angle_beta   90.00
_cell.angle_gamma   90.00
#
_symmetry.space_group_name_H-M   'P 1'
#
loop_
_entity.id
_entity.type
_entity.pdbx_description
1 polymer ?
#
loop_
_entity_poly.entity_id
_entity_poly.type
_entity_poly.pdbx_seq_one_letter_code
_entity_poly.pdbx_strand_id
1 'polypeptide(L)'
;MGVSYAFVMLKLCVGYGLNMIPVREAIYHVAKVDTKTIIWWKHGLIVSFMATLSLFGGLFLPRVNTALGLVGGFSGGFISYIFPALMYMYSGNWTLQKVGWFHFLMTYILLICGVVGVVFGTISTIYGEFTA
;
A
#
# COMPACT_ATOMS: atom_id res chain seq x y z
N MET A 1 -27.57 12.91 -12.81
CA MET A 1 -26.46 12.99 -11.83
C MET A 1 -26.73 12.22 -10.54
N GLY A 2 -27.94 12.26 -9.94
CA GLY A 2 -28.19 11.54 -8.66
C GLY A 2 -27.96 10.02 -8.69
N VAL A 3 -28.34 9.36 -9.79
CA VAL A 3 -28.17 7.90 -9.96
C VAL A 3 -26.70 7.47 -9.96
N SER A 4 -25.82 8.21 -10.65
CA SER A 4 -24.38 7.89 -10.69
C SER A 4 -23.72 8.03 -9.31
N TYR A 5 -24.10 9.04 -8.52
CA TYR A 5 -23.59 9.18 -7.15
C TYR A 5 -24.07 8.06 -6.23
N ALA A 6 -25.32 7.61 -6.38
CA ALA A 6 -25.84 6.48 -5.59
C ALA A 6 -25.05 5.18 -5.83
N PHE A 7 -24.71 4.87 -7.09
CA PHE A 7 -23.89 3.71 -7.41
C PHE A 7 -22.44 3.84 -6.93
N VAL A 8 -21.84 5.03 -7.03
CA VAL A 8 -20.50 5.29 -6.49
C VAL A 8 -20.48 5.13 -4.97
N MET A 9 -21.47 5.68 -4.27
CA MET A 9 -21.62 5.53 -2.81
C MET A 9 -21.70 4.05 -2.42
N LEU A 10 -22.57 3.26 -3.07
CA LEU A 10 -22.71 1.83 -2.80
C LEU A 10 -21.38 1.09 -3.02
N LYS A 11 -20.69 1.35 -4.13
CA LYS A 11 -19.41 0.71 -4.45
C LYS A 11 -18.33 1.06 -3.43
N LEU A 12 -18.28 2.31 -2.97
CA LEU A 12 -17.31 2.74 -1.95
C LEU A 12 -17.59 2.08 -0.60
N CYS A 13 -18.86 1.96 -0.19
CA CYS A 13 -19.23 1.27 1.05
C CYS A 13 -18.81 -0.21 1.02
N VAL A 14 -19.16 -0.93 -0.05
CA VAL A 14 -18.81 -2.35 -0.21
C VAL A 14 -17.30 -2.53 -0.37
N GLY A 15 -16.67 -1.70 -1.21
CA GLY A 15 -15.24 -1.76 -1.49
C GLY A 15 -14.39 -1.47 -0.25
N TYR A 16 -14.80 -0.53 0.59
CA TYR A 16 -14.12 -0.24 1.84
C TYR A 16 -14.13 -1.45 2.79
N GLY A 17 -15.31 -2.08 2.97
CA GLY A 17 -15.43 -3.29 3.79
C GLY A 17 -14.54 -4.44 3.30
N LEU A 18 -14.49 -4.66 1.98
CA LEU A 18 -13.65 -5.70 1.38
C LEU A 18 -12.15 -5.41 1.53
N ASN A 19 -11.72 -4.16 1.37
CA ASN A 19 -10.31 -3.78 1.53
C ASN A 19 -9.84 -3.80 2.99
N MET A 20 -10.76 -3.64 3.96
CA MET A 20 -10.40 -3.69 5.38
C MET A 20 -9.97 -5.10 5.83
N ILE A 21 -10.46 -6.16 5.17
CA ILE A 21 -10.12 -7.56 5.50
C ILE A 21 -8.62 -7.85 5.33
N PRO A 22 -8.00 -7.66 4.14
CA PRO A 22 -6.58 -7.95 3.97
C PRO A 22 -5.68 -7.04 4.82
N VAL A 23 -6.07 -5.78 5.02
CA VAL A 23 -5.31 -4.85 5.88
C VAL A 23 -5.30 -5.35 7.32
N ARG A 24 -6.44 -5.84 7.83
CA ARG A 24 -6.54 -6.43 9.16
C ARG A 24 -5.67 -7.68 9.30
N GLU A 25 -5.75 -8.61 8.35
CA GLU A 25 -4.93 -9.83 8.38
C GLU A 25 -3.42 -9.50 8.33
N ALA A 26 -3.02 -8.49 7.55
CA ALA A 26 -1.64 -8.02 7.52
C ALA A 26 -1.19 -7.45 8.88
N ILE A 27 -2.03 -6.66 9.56
CA ILE A 27 -1.73 -6.12 10.89
C ILE A 27 -1.60 -7.24 11.92
N TYR A 28 -2.50 -8.23 11.90
CA TYR A 28 -2.41 -9.37 12.81
C TYR A 28 -1.17 -10.24 12.56
N HIS A 29 -0.79 -10.41 11.30
CA HIS A 29 0.44 -11.10 10.93
C HIS A 29 1.69 -10.36 11.45
N VAL A 30 1.75 -9.02 11.29
CA VAL A 30 2.86 -8.21 11.81
C VAL A 30 2.89 -8.21 13.34
N ALA A 31 1.73 -8.14 13.99
CA ALA A 31 1.61 -8.18 15.45
C ALA A 31 1.85 -9.58 16.05
N LYS A 32 2.04 -10.62 15.22
CA LYS A 32 2.15 -12.05 15.61
C LYS A 32 1.01 -12.51 16.51
N VAL A 33 -0.18 -11.91 16.37
CA VAL A 33 -1.35 -12.28 17.16
C VAL A 33 -2.13 -13.34 16.41
N ASP A 34 -2.38 -14.48 17.04
CA ASP A 34 -3.13 -15.57 16.44
C ASP A 34 -4.61 -15.19 16.30
N THR A 35 -5.06 -15.05 15.05
CA THR A 35 -6.40 -14.63 14.66
C THR A 35 -7.50 -15.50 15.26
N LYS A 36 -7.18 -16.76 15.61
CA LYS A 36 -8.13 -17.73 16.14
C LYS A 36 -8.41 -17.57 17.65
N THR A 37 -7.60 -16.80 18.37
CA THR A 37 -7.68 -16.69 19.84
C THR A 37 -8.09 -15.30 20.33
N ILE A 38 -8.30 -14.34 19.42
CA ILE A 38 -8.65 -12.97 19.80
C ILE A 38 -10.07 -12.91 20.38
N ILE A 39 -10.14 -12.38 21.61
CA ILE A 39 -11.38 -12.04 22.30
C ILE A 39 -12.14 -10.95 21.52
N TRP A 40 -13.45 -11.13 21.32
CA TRP A 40 -14.31 -10.28 20.49
C TRP A 40 -14.17 -8.76 20.77
N TRP A 41 -14.04 -8.37 22.04
CA TRP A 41 -13.85 -6.96 22.43
C TRP A 41 -12.54 -6.34 21.93
N LYS A 42 -11.45 -7.13 21.93
CA LYS A 42 -10.15 -6.67 21.41
C LYS A 42 -10.19 -6.53 19.89
N HIS A 43 -10.89 -7.45 19.22
CA HIS A 43 -11.11 -7.35 17.78
C HIS A 43 -11.88 -6.08 17.43
N GLY A 44 -12.97 -5.80 18.15
CA GLY A 44 -13.80 -4.61 17.96
C GLY A 44 -13.00 -3.31 18.10
N LEU A 45 -12.14 -3.21 19.12
CA LEU A 45 -11.30 -2.02 19.35
C LEU A 45 -10.31 -1.77 18.20
N ILE A 46 -9.67 -2.83 17.69
CA ILE A 46 -8.69 -2.72 16.59
C ILE A 46 -9.39 -2.26 15.31
N VAL A 47 -10.52 -2.88 14.96
CA VAL A 47 -11.28 -2.51 13.76
C VAL A 47 -11.87 -1.10 13.88
N SER A 48 -12.39 -0.71 15.05
CA SER A 48 -12.88 0.65 15.26
C SER A 48 -11.74 1.66 15.14
N PHE A 49 -10.57 1.38 15.71
CA PHE A 49 -9.41 2.26 15.61
C PHE A 49 -8.96 2.45 14.15
N MET A 50 -8.90 1.37 13.37
CA MET A 50 -8.58 1.44 11.94
C MET A 50 -9.61 2.27 11.16
N ALA A 51 -10.90 2.09 11.45
CA ALA A 51 -11.97 2.88 10.83
C ALA A 51 -11.85 4.37 11.20
N THR A 52 -11.55 4.67 12.47
CA THR A 52 -11.33 6.04 12.94
C THR A 52 -10.12 6.68 12.26
N LEU A 53 -9.00 5.97 12.09
CA LEU A 53 -7.85 6.47 11.34
C LEU A 53 -8.18 6.76 9.88
N SER A 54 -8.95 5.89 9.23
CA SER A 54 -9.43 6.11 7.86
C SER A 54 -10.35 7.33 7.76
N LEU A 55 -11.20 7.55 8.77
CA LEU A 55 -12.07 8.72 8.85
C LEU A 55 -11.24 10.00 8.98
N PHE A 56 -10.24 10.02 9.86
CA PHE A 56 -9.32 11.15 9.98
C PHE A 56 -8.57 11.41 8.67
N GLY A 57 -8.06 10.37 8.01
CA GLY A 57 -7.41 10.51 6.71
C GLY A 57 -8.32 11.13 5.65
N GLY A 58 -9.59 10.70 5.58
CA GLY A 58 -10.58 11.27 4.68
C GLY A 58 -11.01 12.69 5.02
N LEU A 59 -10.98 13.08 6.30
CA LEU A 59 -11.35 14.42 6.75
C LEU A 59 -10.23 15.44 6.48
N PHE A 60 -8.97 15.04 6.65
CA PHE A 60 -7.81 15.93 6.50
C PHE A 60 -7.28 16.01 5.07
N LEU A 61 -7.64 15.09 4.17
CA LEU A 61 -7.26 15.13 2.76
C LEU A 61 -8.35 15.81 1.92
N PRO A 62 -8.22 17.10 1.58
CA PRO A 62 -9.26 17.84 0.86
C PRO A 62 -9.37 17.44 -0.62
N ARG A 63 -8.35 16.75 -1.17
CA ARG A 63 -8.24 16.40 -2.58
C ARG A 63 -7.96 14.91 -2.75
N VAL A 64 -8.79 14.25 -3.56
CA VAL A 64 -8.66 12.82 -3.87
C VAL A 64 -7.36 12.52 -4.64
N ASN A 65 -6.94 13.45 -5.51
CA ASN A 65 -5.72 13.31 -6.30
C ASN A 65 -4.46 13.21 -5.41
N THR A 66 -4.43 13.93 -4.29
CA THR A 66 -3.34 13.84 -3.30
C THR A 66 -3.26 12.47 -2.67
N ALA A 67 -4.41 11.97 -2.22
CA ALA A 67 -4.50 10.66 -1.57
C ALA A 67 -4.07 9.55 -2.54
N LEU A 68 -4.58 9.58 -3.77
CA LEU A 68 -4.25 8.60 -4.80
C LEU A 68 -2.79 8.72 -5.27
N GLY A 69 -2.25 9.93 -5.38
CA GLY A 69 -0.85 10.17 -5.77
C GLY A 69 0.14 9.67 -4.72
N LEU A 70 -0.11 10.00 -3.44
CA LEU A 70 0.78 9.64 -2.34
C LEU A 70 0.73 8.13 -2.06
N VAL A 71 -0.48 7.57 -1.95
CA VAL A 71 -0.66 6.12 -1.73
C VAL A 71 -0.19 5.35 -2.95
N GLY A 72 -0.50 5.80 -4.16
CA GLY A 72 -0.12 5.12 -5.41
C GLY A 72 1.40 5.14 -5.64
N GLY A 73 2.05 6.29 -5.45
CA GLY A 73 3.51 6.42 -5.59
C GLY A 73 4.26 5.57 -4.57
N PHE A 74 3.82 5.59 -3.31
CA PHE A 74 4.44 4.81 -2.25
C PHE A 74 4.16 3.30 -2.44
N SER A 75 2.90 2.88 -2.37
CA SER A 75 2.53 1.46 -2.41
C SER A 75 2.89 0.79 -3.73
N GLY A 76 2.71 1.50 -4.86
CA GLY A 76 3.08 1.01 -6.18
C GLY A 76 4.57 0.72 -6.25
N GLY A 77 5.43 1.66 -5.83
CA GLY A 77 6.88 1.48 -5.84
C GLY A 77 7.35 0.28 -5.00
N PHE A 78 6.80 0.12 -3.80
CA PHE A 78 7.15 -1.00 -2.93
C PHE A 78 6.68 -2.36 -3.47
N ILE A 79 5.40 -2.48 -3.80
CA ILE A 79 4.78 -3.77 -4.14
C ILE A 79 5.18 -4.24 -5.55
N SER A 80 5.32 -3.33 -6.52
CA SER A 80 5.57 -3.72 -7.91
C SER A 80 7.06 -3.83 -8.27
N TYR A 81 7.95 -3.10 -7.59
CA TYR A 81 9.37 -3.05 -7.95
C TYR A 81 10.29 -3.51 -6.81
N ILE A 82 10.20 -2.88 -5.63
CA ILE A 82 11.17 -3.09 -4.55
C ILE A 82 11.05 -4.49 -3.93
N PHE A 83 9.83 -4.92 -3.54
CA PHE A 83 9.63 -6.23 -2.91
C PHE A 83 9.95 -7.40 -3.85
N PRO A 84 9.52 -7.41 -5.13
CA PRO A 84 9.91 -8.46 -6.06
C PRO A 84 11.44 -8.53 -6.28
N ALA A 85 12.11 -7.38 -6.41
CA ALA A 85 13.56 -7.33 -6.54
C ALA A 85 14.27 -7.89 -5.30
N LEU A 86 13.83 -7.50 -4.10
CA LEU A 86 14.37 -8.02 -2.84
C LEU A 86 14.11 -9.53 -2.67
N MET A 87 12.89 -10.00 -2.97
CA MET A 87 12.58 -11.43 -2.91
C MET A 87 13.47 -12.23 -3.86
N TYR A 88 13.73 -11.71 -5.06
CA TYR A 88 14.63 -12.37 -6.01
C TYR A 88 16.10 -12.34 -5.56
N MET A 89 16.55 -11.27 -4.90
CA MET A 89 17.90 -11.17 -4.31
C MET A 89 18.11 -12.11 -3.12
N TYR A 90 17.10 -12.28 -2.27
CA TYR A 90 17.21 -13.06 -1.03
C TYR A 90 16.83 -14.54 -1.18
N SER A 91 16.24 -14.97 -2.31
CA SER A 91 15.72 -16.34 -2.50
C SER A 91 16.73 -17.41 -2.94
N GLY A 92 18.03 -17.18 -2.77
CA GLY A 92 19.06 -18.22 -2.94
C GLY A 92 20.46 -17.63 -3.08
N ASN A 93 21.49 -18.39 -2.67
CA ASN A 93 22.92 -18.02 -2.70
C ASN A 93 23.30 -17.14 -3.90
N TRP A 94 23.25 -15.82 -3.68
CA TRP A 94 23.24 -14.80 -4.73
C TRP A 94 24.68 -14.53 -5.16
N THR A 95 25.17 -15.36 -6.09
CA THR A 95 26.51 -15.23 -6.67
C THR A 95 26.41 -14.95 -8.15
N LEU A 96 27.23 -14.01 -8.65
CA LEU A 96 27.34 -13.61 -10.07
C LEU A 96 27.47 -14.82 -11.03
N GLN A 97 28.09 -15.91 -10.57
CA GLN A 97 28.27 -17.14 -11.33
C GLN A 97 26.99 -17.98 -11.52
N LYS A 98 25.99 -17.87 -10.63
CA LYS A 98 24.77 -18.70 -10.66
C LYS A 98 23.58 -18.05 -11.37
N VAL A 99 23.48 -16.73 -11.28
CA VAL A 99 22.32 -15.95 -11.75
C VAL A 99 22.53 -15.41 -13.18
N GLY A 100 23.79 -15.25 -13.60
CA GLY A 100 24.12 -14.63 -14.87
C GLY A 100 24.05 -13.10 -14.81
N TRP A 101 24.87 -12.44 -15.63
CA TRP A 101 25.03 -10.98 -15.60
C TRP A 101 23.74 -10.22 -15.91
N PHE A 102 22.91 -10.74 -16.83
CA PHE A 102 21.67 -10.10 -17.25
C PHE A 102 20.63 -10.04 -16.11
N HIS A 103 20.36 -11.16 -15.44
CA HIS A 103 19.41 -11.17 -14.32
C HIS A 103 19.92 -10.34 -13.14
N PHE A 104 21.22 -10.37 -12.86
CA PHE A 104 21.83 -9.52 -11.84
C PHE A 104 21.56 -8.03 -12.14
N LEU A 105 21.90 -7.56 -13.34
CA LEU A 105 21.75 -6.16 -13.73
C LEU A 105 20.27 -5.73 -13.76
N MET A 106 19.37 -6.56 -14.29
CA MET A 106 17.94 -6.27 -14.33
C MET A 106 17.31 -6.17 -12.94
N THR A 107 17.75 -6.99 -11.97
CA THR A 107 17.23 -6.92 -10.60
C THR A 107 17.65 -5.62 -9.90
N TYR A 108 18.87 -5.14 -10.14
CA TYR A 108 19.32 -3.83 -9.64
C TYR A 108 18.59 -2.67 -10.31
N ILE A 109 18.38 -2.72 -11.63
CA ILE A 109 17.60 -1.70 -12.34
C ILE A 109 16.16 -1.64 -11.78
N LEU A 110 15.51 -2.79 -11.58
CA LEU A 110 14.18 -2.87 -10.97
C LEU A 110 14.16 -2.21 -9.59
N LEU A 111 15.15 -2.50 -8.74
CA LEU A 111 15.25 -1.90 -7.41
C LEU A 111 15.43 -0.38 -7.47
N ILE A 112 16.33 0.11 -8.33
CA ILE A 112 16.58 1.55 -8.51
C ILE A 112 15.35 2.26 -9.07
N CYS A 113 14.71 1.70 -10.11
CA CYS A 113 13.47 2.24 -10.67
C CYS A 113 12.34 2.30 -9.63
N GLY A 114 12.24 1.29 -8.75
CA GLY A 114 11.32 1.31 -7.63
C GLY A 114 11.57 2.47 -6.67
N VAL A 115 12.83 2.69 -6.27
CA VAL A 115 13.22 3.80 -5.38
C VAL A 115 12.92 5.15 -6.05
N VAL A 116 13.30 5.31 -7.32
CA VAL A 116 13.00 6.52 -8.11
C VAL A 116 11.49 6.74 -8.17
N GLY A 117 10.69 5.70 -8.45
CA GLY A 117 9.23 5.78 -8.49
C GLY A 117 8.60 6.24 -7.17
N VAL A 118 9.05 5.71 -6.03
CA VAL A 118 8.59 6.15 -4.70
C VAL A 118 8.94 7.60 -4.44
N VAL A 119 10.20 7.99 -4.69
CA VAL A 119 10.69 9.34 -4.41
C VAL A 119 9.99 10.36 -5.31
N PHE A 120 10.00 10.16 -6.62
CA PHE A 120 9.38 11.08 -7.56
C PHE A 120 7.85 11.11 -7.42
N GLY A 121 7.20 9.97 -7.19
CA GLY A 121 5.74 9.90 -7.00
C GLY A 121 5.28 10.62 -5.72
N THR A 122 6.04 10.50 -4.64
CA THR A 122 5.73 11.20 -3.38
C THR A 122 6.00 12.70 -3.52
N ILE A 123 7.14 13.07 -4.11
CA ILE A 123 7.53 14.46 -4.33
C ILE A 123 6.54 15.19 -5.24
N SER A 124 6.14 14.58 -6.36
CA SER A 124 5.19 15.20 -7.29
C SER A 124 3.84 15.47 -6.64
N THR A 125 3.39 14.57 -5.77
CA THR A 125 2.14 14.73 -5.03
C THR A 125 2.25 15.88 -4.03
N ILE A 126 3.36 15.98 -3.29
CA ILE A 126 3.60 17.06 -2.33
C ILE A 126 3.68 18.42 -3.04
N TYR A 127 4.48 18.54 -4.11
CA TYR A 127 4.57 19.78 -4.88
C TYR A 127 3.23 20.17 -5.51
N GLY A 128 2.44 19.19 -5.93
CA GLY A 128 1.09 19.41 -6.45
C GLY A 128 0.15 20.04 -5.43
N GLU A 129 0.30 19.75 -4.13
CA GLU A 129 -0.48 20.40 -3.09
C GLU A 129 -0.03 21.81 -2.77
N PHE A 130 1.29 22.08 -2.81
CA PHE A 130 1.81 23.41 -2.51
C PHE A 130 1.59 24.43 -3.63
N THR A 131 1.39 23.99 -4.87
CA THR A 131 1.23 24.87 -6.04
C THR A 131 -0.21 25.04 -6.50
N ALA A 132 -1.17 24.29 -5.96
CA ALA A 132 -2.59 24.33 -6.35
C ALA A 132 -3.50 24.80 -5.24
#